data_AF-A0A6P0HFZ3-F1
#
_entry.id   AF-A0A6P0HFZ3-F1
#
_cell.length_a   1.000
_cell.length_b   1.000
_cell.length_c   1.000
_cell.angle_alpha   90.00
_cell.angle_beta   90.00
_cell.angle_gamma   90.00
#
_symmetry.space_group_name_H-M   'P 1'
#
loop_
_entity.id
_entity.type
_entity.pdbx_description
1 polymer ?
#
loop_
_entity_poly.entity_id
_entity_poly.type
_entity_poly.pdbx_seq_one_letter_code
_entity_poly.pdbx_strand_id
1 'polypeptide(L)'
;MSSTERRRGGRQDLSGFALLGGIAFAALVGLIMYAGLQLGAMLTGEQLQLPTENPLVLPIHVVKGEVVFSTTALVCSGVLALLLLIGVGVVAALILRRRKPNRDVDRAARHMGTGRDLDRLSRPQVTKEARRLGVRGSVGVFLGHSVIGRRELLADYESTEVNIWGPRTGKTTSRAVPVILEATGAVLATSNRRDLIDAVRDPREALGRVHVFDPQQIIGEPPTWWWNPLSYITSGPAGPEVKAQALAGIFAASAIPPDAKEDAFFDPEGTELVGHLLHAAAANGMPISQVYLWVTEPSNADPARLLDTAGYPMSAAAVRSVVNAPDKQRQGVYGAAKRRVSFLTNTGALEWITAGRAPGREQFDAEAFAGAAGTLLLVSREGRGSLSALTTALTAAVCEAAEHRASRSPGGRLASPMTVVLDEVANVCRWPDLPNLYSHFGGRGIYLLAILQSWSQGVEVWGPRGMAKLWSAASVRVYGGGASEVDFLRELSTLIGHYRPQTTSATTSRSGRSVNYSEGHEEVLDVSDLGALRRGRVIVFPSGVRPVLVEPRPWYSTDYADTVRASIKAHDPAAEVTLAEHDVAPAGAIGARLGRR
;
A
#
# COMPACT_ATOMS: atom_id res chain seq x y z
N MET A 1 -39.68 33.14 -9.47
CA MET A 1 -39.81 32.95 -10.93
C MET A 1 -38.44 32.66 -11.50
N SER A 2 -38.12 31.40 -11.78
CA SER A 2 -37.25 30.99 -12.89
C SER A 2 -37.34 29.46 -13.02
N SER A 3 -37.40 29.02 -14.25
CA SER A 3 -38.04 27.81 -14.76
C SER A 3 -37.22 26.53 -14.60
N THR A 4 -37.85 25.50 -14.06
CA THR A 4 -37.45 24.09 -14.18
C THR A 4 -37.67 23.59 -15.61
N GLU A 5 -36.61 23.46 -16.41
CA GLU A 5 -36.61 22.66 -17.64
C GLU A 5 -36.22 21.20 -17.33
N ARG A 6 -37.23 20.32 -17.32
CA ARG A 6 -37.04 18.88 -17.43
C ARG A 6 -36.55 18.54 -18.85
N ARG A 7 -35.28 18.15 -19.00
CA ARG A 7 -34.82 17.40 -20.18
C ARG A 7 -35.53 16.04 -20.22
N ARG A 8 -36.60 15.93 -21.02
CA ARG A 8 -37.10 14.66 -21.53
C ARG A 8 -36.03 14.06 -22.43
N GLY A 9 -35.47 12.92 -22.04
CA GLY A 9 -34.66 12.09 -22.92
C GLY A 9 -35.50 11.69 -24.12
N GLY A 10 -35.10 12.14 -25.31
CA GLY A 10 -35.68 11.71 -26.56
C GLY A 10 -35.47 10.21 -26.71
N ARG A 11 -36.57 9.46 -26.74
CA ARG A 11 -36.61 8.08 -27.23
C ARG A 11 -36.22 8.17 -28.71
N GLN A 12 -34.93 8.04 -29.03
CA GLN A 12 -34.47 8.00 -30.41
C GLN A 12 -35.24 6.88 -31.13
N ASP A 13 -35.83 7.20 -32.28
CA ASP A 13 -36.69 6.31 -33.07
C ASP A 13 -35.95 5.02 -33.49
N LEU A 14 -35.94 4.02 -32.61
CA LEU A 14 -35.44 2.67 -32.91
C LEU A 14 -36.18 2.04 -34.10
N SER A 15 -37.42 2.47 -34.37
CA SER A 15 -38.22 2.02 -35.51
C SER A 15 -37.62 2.44 -36.86
N GLY A 16 -37.11 3.66 -36.97
CA GLY A 16 -36.50 4.16 -38.22
C GLY A 16 -35.19 3.45 -38.56
N PHE A 17 -34.34 3.19 -37.56
CA PHE A 17 -33.10 2.43 -37.74
C PHE A 17 -33.36 0.94 -38.00
N ALA A 18 -34.38 0.34 -37.39
CA ALA A 18 -34.78 -1.04 -37.68
C ALA A 18 -35.30 -1.19 -39.11
N LEU A 19 -36.09 -0.21 -39.61
CA LEU A 19 -36.59 -0.21 -40.99
C LEU A 19 -35.46 -0.07 -42.01
N LEU A 20 -34.54 0.89 -41.80
CA LEU A 20 -33.36 1.08 -42.63
C LEU A 20 -32.42 -0.13 -42.61
N GLY A 21 -32.25 -0.75 -41.44
CA GLY A 21 -31.48 -1.99 -41.28
C GLY A 21 -32.10 -3.17 -42.01
N GLY A 22 -33.43 -3.31 -41.96
CA GLY A 22 -34.16 -4.33 -42.70
C GLY A 22 -34.04 -4.18 -44.22
N ILE A 23 -34.13 -2.95 -44.74
CA ILE A 23 -33.95 -2.64 -46.16
C ILE A 23 -32.50 -2.96 -46.60
N ALA A 24 -31.51 -2.54 -45.82
CA ALA A 24 -30.10 -2.83 -46.12
C ALA A 24 -29.80 -4.35 -46.10
N PHE A 25 -30.41 -5.09 -45.18
CA PHE A 25 -30.28 -6.54 -45.11
C PHE A 25 -30.92 -7.24 -46.33
N ALA A 26 -32.14 -6.85 -46.70
CA ALA A 26 -32.80 -7.40 -47.89
C ALA A 26 -32.01 -7.10 -49.18
N ALA A 27 -31.46 -5.88 -49.29
CA ALA A 27 -30.60 -5.49 -50.39
C ALA A 27 -29.33 -6.35 -50.50
N LEU A 28 -28.68 -6.60 -49.36
CA LEU A 28 -27.48 -7.42 -49.28
C LEU A 28 -27.76 -8.88 -49.66
N VAL A 29 -28.86 -9.45 -49.15
CA VAL A 29 -29.29 -10.81 -49.50
C VAL A 29 -29.57 -10.93 -50.99
N GLY A 30 -30.31 -9.97 -51.56
CA GLY A 30 -30.57 -9.90 -53.00
C GLY A 30 -29.31 -9.82 -53.86
N LEU A 31 -28.31 -9.03 -53.42
CA LEU A 31 -27.04 -8.88 -54.11
C LEU A 31 -26.20 -10.17 -54.09
N ILE A 32 -26.16 -10.86 -52.94
CA ILE A 32 -25.45 -12.15 -52.79
C ILE A 32 -26.10 -13.23 -53.66
N MET A 33 -27.43 -13.30 -53.64
CA MET A 33 -28.18 -14.26 -54.46
C MET A 33 -27.98 -14.00 -55.96
N TYR A 34 -28.03 -12.74 -56.38
CA TYR A 34 -27.77 -12.35 -57.77
C TYR A 34 -26.34 -12.73 -58.20
N ALA A 35 -25.34 -12.40 -57.38
CA ALA A 35 -23.95 -12.75 -57.65
C ALA A 35 -23.73 -14.27 -57.69
N GLY A 36 -24.34 -15.02 -56.77
CA GLY A 36 -24.23 -16.48 -56.73
C GLY A 36 -24.93 -17.18 -57.90
N LEU A 37 -26.06 -16.64 -58.38
CA LEU A 37 -26.73 -17.12 -59.59
C LEU A 37 -25.89 -16.85 -60.85
N GLN A 38 -25.31 -15.66 -60.99
CA GLN A 38 -24.43 -15.31 -62.10
C GLN A 38 -23.15 -16.18 -62.11
N LEU A 39 -22.51 -16.36 -60.95
CA LEU A 39 -21.34 -17.23 -60.81
C LEU A 39 -21.69 -18.70 -61.09
N GLY A 40 -22.85 -19.16 -60.62
CA GLY A 40 -23.35 -20.51 -60.90
C GLY A 40 -23.50 -20.76 -62.39
N ALA A 41 -24.18 -19.87 -63.11
CA ALA A 41 -24.37 -19.96 -64.56
C ALA A 41 -23.06 -19.84 -65.34
N MET A 42 -22.12 -18.98 -64.92
CA MET A 42 -20.79 -18.91 -65.54
C MET A 42 -20.02 -20.22 -65.41
N LEU A 43 -20.15 -20.93 -64.28
CA LEU A 43 -19.44 -22.18 -64.03
C LEU A 43 -20.07 -23.39 -64.72
N THR A 44 -21.40 -23.40 -64.92
CA THR A 44 -22.11 -24.51 -65.60
C THR A 44 -22.36 -24.27 -67.08
N GLY A 45 -22.18 -23.04 -67.58
CA GLY A 45 -22.50 -22.66 -68.96
C GLY A 45 -24.00 -22.57 -69.26
N GLU A 46 -24.85 -22.56 -68.23
CA GLU A 46 -26.31 -22.45 -68.38
C GLU A 46 -26.73 -21.02 -68.73
N GLN A 47 -27.73 -20.88 -69.62
CA GLN A 47 -28.35 -19.59 -69.88
C GLN A 47 -29.28 -19.20 -68.71
N LEU A 48 -28.84 -18.21 -67.94
CA LEU A 48 -29.59 -17.72 -66.78
C LEU A 48 -30.78 -16.87 -67.25
N GLN A 49 -32.01 -17.38 -67.11
CA GLN A 49 -33.23 -16.60 -67.32
C GLN A 49 -33.69 -16.01 -65.98
N LEU A 50 -33.34 -14.76 -65.71
CA LEU A 50 -33.80 -14.04 -64.52
C LEU A 50 -35.07 -13.23 -64.84
N PRO A 51 -36.08 -13.22 -63.96
CA PRO A 51 -37.28 -12.38 -64.11
C PRO A 51 -36.97 -10.87 -64.08
N THR A 52 -35.79 -10.48 -63.57
CA THR A 52 -35.39 -9.08 -63.38
C THR A 52 -33.86 -8.96 -63.29
N GLU A 53 -33.32 -7.86 -63.84
CA GLU A 53 -31.90 -7.48 -63.67
C GLU A 53 -31.62 -6.78 -62.34
N ASN A 54 -32.66 -6.43 -61.57
CA ASN A 54 -32.50 -5.71 -60.31
C ASN A 54 -32.29 -6.70 -59.14
N PRO A 55 -31.08 -6.74 -58.53
CA PRO A 55 -30.76 -7.68 -57.46
C PRO A 55 -31.61 -7.46 -56.20
N LEU A 56 -32.16 -6.26 -55.98
CA LEU A 56 -32.88 -5.90 -54.76
C LEU A 56 -34.26 -6.55 -54.64
N VAL A 57 -34.90 -6.83 -55.78
CA VAL A 57 -36.22 -7.47 -55.84
C VAL A 57 -36.13 -8.98 -56.06
N LEU A 58 -34.92 -9.49 -56.34
CA LEU A 58 -34.66 -10.91 -56.58
C LEU A 58 -35.18 -11.82 -55.45
N PRO A 59 -34.98 -11.51 -54.14
CA PRO A 59 -35.50 -12.36 -53.06
C PRO A 59 -37.02 -12.53 -53.11
N ILE A 60 -37.77 -11.52 -53.59
CA ILE A 60 -39.22 -11.58 -53.71
C ILE A 60 -39.63 -12.58 -54.80
N HIS A 61 -38.93 -12.58 -55.93
CA HIS A 61 -39.18 -13.52 -57.03
C HIS A 61 -38.81 -14.97 -56.65
N VAL A 62 -37.78 -15.15 -55.81
CA VAL A 62 -37.44 -16.46 -55.24
C VAL A 62 -38.54 -16.99 -54.33
N VAL A 63 -39.08 -16.16 -53.43
CA VAL A 63 -40.19 -16.55 -52.55
C VAL A 63 -41.45 -16.87 -53.34
N LYS A 64 -41.68 -16.18 -54.47
CA LYS A 64 -42.78 -16.47 -55.40
C LYS A 64 -42.57 -17.74 -56.24
N GLY A 65 -41.40 -18.39 -56.15
CA GLY A 65 -41.08 -19.60 -56.89
C GLY A 65 -40.75 -19.37 -58.37
N GLU A 66 -40.49 -18.12 -58.77
CA GLU A 66 -40.25 -17.72 -60.16
C GLU A 66 -38.78 -17.91 -60.58
N VAL A 67 -37.91 -18.32 -59.66
CA VAL A 67 -36.47 -18.55 -59.89
C VAL A 67 -36.10 -19.96 -59.43
N VAL A 68 -35.58 -20.76 -60.34
CA VAL A 68 -35.09 -22.11 -60.04
C VAL A 68 -33.58 -22.03 -59.79
N PHE A 69 -33.15 -22.42 -58.58
CA PHE A 69 -31.72 -22.49 -58.24
C PHE A 69 -31.14 -23.82 -58.71
N SER A 70 -30.12 -23.76 -59.57
CA SER A 70 -29.24 -24.90 -59.78
C SER A 70 -28.42 -25.17 -58.51
N THR A 71 -28.03 -26.42 -58.28
CA THR A 71 -27.25 -26.81 -57.09
C THR A 71 -25.94 -26.01 -56.98
N THR A 72 -25.31 -25.71 -58.11
CA THR A 72 -24.12 -24.86 -58.21
C THR A 72 -24.38 -23.41 -57.81
N ALA A 73 -25.49 -22.81 -58.26
CA ALA A 73 -25.85 -21.44 -57.86
C ALA A 73 -26.14 -21.32 -56.35
N LEU A 74 -26.74 -22.35 -55.74
CA LEU A 74 -26.97 -22.40 -54.30
C LEU A 74 -25.66 -22.46 -53.51
N VAL A 75 -24.72 -23.30 -53.96
CA VAL A 75 -23.38 -23.42 -53.35
C VAL A 75 -22.60 -22.11 -53.48
N CYS A 76 -22.59 -21.48 -54.65
CA CYS A 76 -21.91 -20.19 -54.87
C CYS A 76 -22.50 -19.08 -53.99
N SER A 77 -23.83 -18.99 -53.89
CA SER A 77 -24.51 -18.02 -53.02
C SER A 77 -24.16 -18.25 -51.54
N GLY A 78 -24.13 -19.51 -51.10
CA GLY A 78 -23.77 -19.88 -49.73
C GLY A 78 -22.32 -19.55 -49.37
N VAL A 79 -21.37 -19.80 -50.29
CA VAL A 79 -19.96 -19.46 -50.10
C VAL A 79 -19.76 -17.95 -50.02
N LEU A 80 -20.42 -17.17 -50.88
CA LEU A 80 -20.36 -15.69 -50.83
C LEU A 80 -20.94 -15.13 -49.53
N ALA A 81 -22.06 -15.67 -49.03
CA ALA A 81 -22.63 -15.29 -47.75
C ALA A 81 -21.67 -15.58 -46.58
N LEU A 82 -21.02 -16.75 -46.60
CA LEU A 82 -20.05 -17.15 -45.59
C LEU A 82 -18.81 -16.24 -45.59
N LEU A 83 -18.26 -15.93 -46.77
CA LEU A 83 -17.12 -15.01 -46.90
C LEU A 83 -17.44 -13.60 -46.39
N LEU A 84 -18.66 -13.12 -46.65
CA LEU A 84 -19.10 -11.83 -46.15
C LEU A 84 -19.23 -11.84 -44.62
N LEU A 85 -19.82 -12.88 -44.03
CA LEU A 85 -19.93 -13.05 -42.58
C LEU A 85 -18.55 -13.09 -41.91
N ILE A 86 -17.60 -13.80 -42.50
CA ILE A 86 -16.20 -13.83 -42.03
C ILE A 86 -15.59 -12.43 -42.15
N GLY A 87 -15.76 -11.74 -43.27
CA GLY A 87 -15.26 -10.38 -43.48
C GLY A 87 -15.82 -9.38 -42.46
N VAL A 88 -17.13 -9.40 -42.21
CA VAL A 88 -17.78 -8.55 -41.20
C VAL A 88 -17.32 -8.94 -39.80
N GLY A 89 -17.17 -10.22 -39.49
CA GLY A 89 -16.63 -10.71 -38.22
C GLY A 89 -15.19 -10.23 -37.98
N VAL A 90 -14.35 -10.25 -39.01
CA VAL A 90 -12.96 -9.74 -38.96
C VAL A 90 -12.94 -8.22 -38.77
N VAL A 91 -13.75 -7.48 -39.51
CA VAL A 91 -13.83 -6.01 -39.37
C VAL A 91 -14.39 -5.60 -38.01
N ALA A 92 -15.44 -6.27 -37.53
CA ALA A 92 -16.00 -6.06 -36.19
C ALA A 92 -14.97 -6.40 -35.11
N ALA A 93 -14.23 -7.51 -35.24
CA ALA A 93 -13.15 -7.86 -34.34
C ALA A 93 -12.00 -6.83 -34.38
N LEU A 94 -11.66 -6.27 -35.55
CA LEU A 94 -10.66 -5.21 -35.68
C LEU A 94 -11.12 -3.87 -35.07
N ILE A 95 -12.40 -3.52 -35.22
CA ILE A 95 -12.99 -2.31 -34.62
C ILE A 95 -13.12 -2.47 -33.10
N LEU A 96 -13.56 -3.63 -32.62
CA LEU A 96 -13.63 -3.96 -31.19
C LEU A 96 -12.24 -4.07 -30.57
N ARG A 97 -11.23 -4.58 -31.29
CA ARG A 97 -9.82 -4.53 -30.86
C ARG A 97 -9.26 -3.12 -30.81
N ARG A 98 -9.74 -2.20 -31.66
CA ARG A 98 -9.39 -0.77 -31.62
C ARG A 98 -10.15 0.02 -30.53
N ARG A 99 -11.30 -0.49 -30.06
CA ARG A 99 -12.02 0.03 -28.88
C ARG A 99 -11.55 -0.64 -27.60
N LYS A 100 -10.33 -0.34 -27.17
CA LYS A 100 -9.98 -0.37 -25.74
C LYS A 100 -9.30 0.95 -25.38
N PRO A 101 -9.94 1.80 -24.54
CA PRO A 101 -9.22 2.85 -23.85
C PRO A 101 -8.52 2.18 -22.68
N ASN A 102 -7.29 1.75 -22.91
CA ASN A 102 -6.34 1.71 -21.82
C ASN A 102 -5.13 2.39 -22.40
N ARG A 103 -4.94 3.66 -22.04
CA ARG A 103 -3.63 4.28 -22.21
C ARG A 103 -2.66 3.32 -21.53
N ASP A 104 -1.70 2.83 -22.29
CA ASP A 104 -0.64 2.04 -21.69
C ASP A 104 0.02 2.95 -20.65
N VAL A 105 -0.18 2.67 -19.35
CA VAL A 105 0.42 3.45 -18.25
C VAL A 105 1.93 3.56 -18.46
N ASP A 106 2.56 2.54 -19.06
CA ASP A 106 3.97 2.55 -19.41
C ASP A 106 4.30 3.61 -20.51
N ARG A 107 3.35 3.97 -21.38
CA ARG A 107 3.50 5.07 -22.34
C ARG A 107 3.44 6.44 -21.65
N ALA A 108 2.59 6.60 -20.65
CA ALA A 108 2.51 7.83 -19.85
C ALA A 108 3.84 8.15 -19.13
N ALA A 109 4.63 7.11 -18.80
CA ALA A 109 5.95 7.27 -18.19
C ALA A 109 6.94 8.13 -19.00
N ARG A 110 6.71 8.32 -20.32
CA ARG A 110 7.53 9.23 -21.15
C ARG A 110 7.37 10.71 -20.78
N HIS A 111 6.27 11.06 -20.12
CA HIS A 111 5.98 12.42 -19.68
C HIS A 111 6.32 12.65 -18.19
N MET A 112 6.80 11.61 -17.51
CA MET A 112 7.24 11.60 -16.11
C MET A 112 8.77 11.82 -16.01
N GLY A 113 9.34 11.69 -14.80
CA GLY A 113 10.78 11.80 -14.58
C GLY A 113 11.58 10.75 -15.38
N THR A 114 12.50 11.20 -16.22
CA THR A 114 13.36 10.34 -17.05
C THR A 114 14.77 10.92 -17.20
N GLY A 115 15.72 10.09 -17.65
CA GLY A 115 17.08 10.57 -17.95
C GLY A 115 17.71 11.28 -16.75
N ARG A 116 18.20 12.51 -16.96
CA ARG A 116 18.92 13.31 -15.94
C ARG A 116 18.06 13.70 -14.74
N ASP A 117 16.72 13.75 -14.90
CA ASP A 117 15.81 14.04 -13.77
C ASP A 117 16.02 13.05 -12.62
N LEU A 118 16.40 11.81 -12.94
CA LEU A 118 16.56 10.71 -12.00
C LEU A 118 17.97 10.60 -11.40
N ASP A 119 18.89 11.50 -11.76
CA ASP A 119 20.30 11.36 -11.36
C ASP A 119 20.48 11.39 -9.84
N ARG A 120 19.67 12.16 -9.11
CA ARG A 120 19.70 12.21 -7.63
C ARG A 120 19.42 10.86 -6.96
N LEU A 121 18.64 10.00 -7.61
CA LEU A 121 18.27 8.68 -7.10
C LEU A 121 19.20 7.58 -7.66
N SER A 122 20.17 7.93 -8.49
CA SER A 122 21.06 6.97 -9.10
C SER A 122 22.07 6.43 -8.09
N ARG A 123 22.46 5.16 -8.26
CA ARG A 123 23.48 4.52 -7.42
C ARG A 123 24.74 5.38 -7.21
N PRO A 124 25.35 6.04 -8.22
CA PRO A 124 26.50 6.91 -7.99
C PRO A 124 26.25 8.07 -7.02
N GLN A 125 25.11 8.77 -7.14
CA GLN A 125 24.78 9.90 -6.26
C GLN A 125 24.46 9.40 -4.85
N VAL A 126 23.64 8.36 -4.73
CA VAL A 126 23.27 7.79 -3.43
C VAL A 126 24.50 7.18 -2.73
N THR A 127 25.46 6.63 -3.47
CA THR A 127 26.76 6.19 -2.91
C THR A 127 27.59 7.35 -2.37
N LYS A 128 27.59 8.51 -3.06
CA LYS A 128 28.26 9.72 -2.59
C LYS A 128 27.63 10.21 -1.28
N GLU A 129 26.30 10.22 -1.21
CA GLU A 129 25.56 10.57 0.01
C GLU A 129 25.83 9.58 1.14
N ALA A 130 25.77 8.27 0.90
CA ALA A 130 26.11 7.26 1.90
C ALA A 130 27.52 7.45 2.48
N ARG A 131 28.50 7.79 1.64
CA ARG A 131 29.87 8.12 2.08
C ARG A 131 29.92 9.40 2.90
N ARG A 132 29.22 10.46 2.48
CA ARG A 132 29.10 11.73 3.24
C ARG A 132 28.52 11.47 4.64
N LEU A 133 27.55 10.56 4.72
CA LEU A 133 26.83 10.19 5.94
C LEU A 133 27.56 9.14 6.79
N GLY A 134 28.70 8.62 6.33
CA GLY A 134 29.45 7.57 7.04
C GLY A 134 28.74 6.22 7.12
N VAL A 135 27.79 5.95 6.23
CA VAL A 135 27.05 4.68 6.17
C VAL A 135 27.99 3.54 5.76
N ARG A 136 27.90 2.41 6.47
CA ARG A 136 28.70 1.20 6.19
C ARG A 136 27.85 0.07 5.61
N GLY A 137 28.44 -0.67 4.66
CA GLY A 137 27.89 -1.94 4.15
C GLY A 137 26.71 -1.81 3.17
N SER A 138 26.10 -0.63 3.03
CA SER A 138 25.00 -0.40 2.08
C SER A 138 25.11 0.95 1.39
N VAL A 139 24.55 1.03 0.18
CA VAL A 139 24.47 2.26 -0.61
C VAL A 139 23.20 3.05 -0.27
N GLY A 140 22.06 2.39 -0.15
CA GLY A 140 20.76 3.03 0.02
C GLY A 140 19.65 1.99 -0.08
N VAL A 141 18.40 2.44 0.00
CA VAL A 141 17.22 1.58 -0.05
C VAL A 141 16.67 1.54 -1.48
N PHE A 142 16.64 0.36 -2.08
CA PHE A 142 16.19 0.18 -3.47
C PHE A 142 14.71 0.49 -3.62
N LEU A 143 14.34 1.42 -4.51
CA LEU A 143 12.96 1.82 -4.80
C LEU A 143 12.34 1.03 -5.96
N GLY A 144 13.16 0.59 -6.91
CA GLY A 144 12.72 -0.07 -8.13
C GLY A 144 13.51 0.37 -9.36
N HIS A 145 13.11 -0.13 -10.53
CA HIS A 145 13.63 0.31 -11.82
C HIS A 145 12.68 1.29 -12.49
N SER A 146 13.18 2.39 -13.05
CA SER A 146 12.36 3.27 -13.87
C SER A 146 11.83 2.51 -15.10
N VAL A 147 10.54 2.66 -15.40
CA VAL A 147 9.92 1.97 -16.55
C VAL A 147 10.58 2.40 -17.86
N ILE A 148 10.84 3.70 -18.02
CA ILE A 148 11.64 4.23 -19.12
C ILE A 148 13.11 4.22 -18.71
N GLY A 149 13.95 3.62 -19.55
CA GLY A 149 15.41 3.60 -19.37
C GLY A 149 15.94 2.57 -18.38
N ARG A 150 15.06 1.85 -17.64
CA ARG A 150 15.44 0.71 -16.77
C ARG A 150 16.52 1.07 -15.74
N ARG A 151 16.53 2.32 -15.24
CA ARG A 151 17.53 2.78 -14.26
C ARG A 151 17.14 2.31 -12.86
N GLU A 152 18.11 1.78 -12.12
CA GLU A 152 17.98 1.54 -10.68
C GLU A 152 17.82 2.87 -9.94
N LEU A 153 16.77 2.96 -9.11
CA LEU A 153 16.49 4.10 -8.25
C LEU A 153 16.63 3.68 -6.79
N LEU A 154 17.38 4.46 -6.02
CA LEU A 154 17.63 4.25 -4.59
C LEU A 154 17.20 5.50 -3.81
N ALA A 155 16.67 5.29 -2.61
CA ALA A 155 16.57 6.31 -1.57
C ALA A 155 17.85 6.28 -0.73
N ASP A 156 18.34 7.44 -0.31
CA ASP A 156 19.41 7.52 0.67
C ASP A 156 18.90 7.21 2.09
N TYR A 157 19.83 7.04 3.03
CA TYR A 157 19.51 6.77 4.43
C TYR A 157 19.28 8.04 5.27
N GLU A 158 19.04 9.20 4.64
CA GLU A 158 18.39 10.36 5.28
C GLU A 158 16.91 10.45 4.91
N SER A 159 16.49 9.71 3.89
CA SER A 159 15.12 9.70 3.40
C SER A 159 14.18 9.00 4.37
N THR A 160 12.97 9.55 4.48
CA THR A 160 11.82 8.89 5.09
C THR A 160 10.77 8.57 4.04
N GLU A 161 10.04 7.47 4.22
CA GLU A 161 9.15 6.93 3.20
C GLU A 161 7.73 6.64 3.71
N VAL A 162 6.73 7.05 2.92
CA VAL A 162 5.32 6.73 3.16
C VAL A 162 4.72 6.12 1.90
N ASN A 163 4.10 4.96 2.07
CA ASN A 163 3.60 4.13 0.98
C ASN A 163 2.10 3.89 1.15
N ILE A 164 1.33 4.16 0.10
CA ILE A 164 -0.10 3.81 0.02
C ILE A 164 -0.27 2.72 -1.02
N TRP A 165 -0.60 1.51 -0.55
CA TRP A 165 -0.72 0.30 -1.36
C TRP A 165 -2.01 -0.43 -1.01
N GLY A 166 -2.98 -0.39 -1.91
CA GLY A 166 -4.23 -1.13 -1.75
C GLY A 166 -4.01 -2.65 -1.64
N PRO A 167 -5.03 -3.41 -1.21
CA PRO A 167 -4.91 -4.86 -1.05
C PRO A 167 -4.45 -5.56 -2.34
N ARG A 168 -3.65 -6.64 -2.20
CA ARG A 168 -3.20 -7.52 -3.30
C ARG A 168 -2.36 -6.84 -4.41
N THR A 169 -1.74 -5.70 -4.12
CA THR A 169 -0.85 -4.96 -5.05
C THR A 169 0.62 -5.38 -5.00
N GLY A 170 1.00 -6.20 -4.00
CA GLY A 170 2.36 -6.73 -3.84
C GLY A 170 3.26 -5.95 -2.90
N LYS A 171 2.70 -5.15 -1.97
CA LYS A 171 3.48 -4.35 -1.01
C LYS A 171 4.45 -5.17 -0.17
N THR A 172 4.00 -6.31 0.35
CA THR A 172 4.83 -7.18 1.18
C THR A 172 5.93 -7.83 0.34
N THR A 173 5.57 -8.38 -0.82
CA THR A 173 6.49 -9.12 -1.68
C THR A 173 7.54 -8.24 -2.38
N SER A 174 7.18 -6.99 -2.71
CA SER A 174 7.99 -6.13 -3.57
C SER A 174 8.51 -4.86 -2.89
N ARG A 175 8.12 -4.63 -1.63
CA ARG A 175 8.62 -3.51 -0.83
C ARG A 175 9.08 -3.95 0.56
N ALA A 176 8.18 -4.46 1.40
CA ALA A 176 8.50 -4.72 2.80
C ALA A 176 9.63 -5.77 2.96
N VAL A 177 9.46 -6.96 2.35
CA VAL A 177 10.46 -8.04 2.43
C VAL A 177 11.82 -7.60 1.83
N PRO A 178 11.91 -7.06 0.61
CA PRO A 178 13.19 -6.59 0.08
C PRO A 178 13.89 -5.54 0.97
N VAL A 179 13.15 -4.57 1.50
CA VAL A 179 13.73 -3.52 2.37
C VAL A 179 14.28 -4.13 3.67
N ILE A 180 13.60 -5.10 4.26
CA ILE A 180 14.06 -5.80 5.47
C ILE A 180 15.33 -6.61 5.18
N LEU A 181 15.35 -7.37 4.09
CA LEU A 181 16.46 -8.27 3.77
C LEU A 181 17.72 -7.54 3.31
N GLU A 182 17.57 -6.38 2.66
CA GLU A 182 18.67 -5.56 2.18
C GLU A 182 19.23 -4.60 3.26
N ALA A 183 18.60 -4.53 4.44
CA ALA A 183 19.06 -3.71 5.55
C ALA A 183 20.34 -4.29 6.20
N THR A 184 21.34 -3.45 6.46
CA THR A 184 22.62 -3.89 7.06
C THR A 184 22.69 -3.71 8.57
N GLY A 185 21.88 -2.81 9.14
CA GLY A 185 21.79 -2.59 10.58
C GLY A 185 20.63 -3.35 11.23
N ALA A 186 20.23 -2.87 12.41
CA ALA A 186 19.04 -3.34 13.10
C ALA A 186 17.78 -3.15 12.24
N VAL A 187 16.86 -4.10 12.32
CA VAL A 187 15.56 -4.02 11.65
C VAL A 187 14.43 -4.10 12.65
N LEU A 188 13.48 -3.17 12.60
CA LEU A 188 12.17 -3.33 13.22
C LEU A 188 11.13 -3.45 12.12
N ALA A 189 10.30 -4.49 12.15
CA ALA A 189 9.19 -4.62 11.22
C ALA A 189 7.89 -4.96 11.95
N THR A 190 6.78 -4.42 11.48
CA THR A 190 5.43 -4.75 11.96
C THR A 190 4.69 -5.58 10.93
N SER A 191 3.78 -6.45 11.37
CA SER A 191 2.87 -7.17 10.48
C SER A 191 1.58 -7.58 11.21
N ASN A 192 0.49 -7.72 10.47
CA ASN A 192 -0.75 -8.35 10.95
C ASN A 192 -0.93 -9.79 10.47
N ARG A 193 0.06 -10.33 9.75
CA ARG A 193 0.06 -11.64 9.12
C ARG A 193 1.42 -12.30 9.23
N ARG A 194 1.42 -13.61 9.02
CA ARG A 194 2.60 -14.46 9.03
C ARG A 194 3.52 -14.30 7.82
N ASP A 195 2.99 -13.89 6.68
CA ASP A 195 3.67 -13.89 5.38
C ASP A 195 4.97 -13.07 5.38
N LEU A 196 4.95 -11.88 5.97
CA LEU A 196 6.15 -11.05 6.14
C LEU A 196 7.16 -11.72 7.08
N ILE A 197 6.68 -12.23 8.21
CA ILE A 197 7.50 -12.77 9.30
C ILE A 197 8.26 -14.01 8.82
N ASP A 198 7.53 -14.96 8.24
CA ASP A 198 8.07 -16.24 7.79
C ASP A 198 9.00 -16.06 6.58
N ALA A 199 8.79 -15.02 5.76
CA ALA A 199 9.68 -14.72 4.64
C ALA A 199 11.04 -14.15 5.08
N VAL A 200 11.10 -13.42 6.20
CA VAL A 200 12.32 -12.71 6.62
C VAL A 200 13.05 -13.35 7.79
N ARG A 201 12.41 -14.25 8.55
CA ARG A 201 12.97 -14.84 9.78
C ARG A 201 14.36 -15.47 9.55
N ASP A 202 14.46 -16.54 8.78
CA ASP A 202 15.73 -17.26 8.64
C ASP A 202 16.81 -16.45 7.90
N PRO A 203 16.50 -15.70 6.82
CA PRO A 203 17.49 -14.85 6.17
C PRO A 203 18.06 -13.78 7.10
N ARG A 204 17.27 -13.24 8.03
CA ARG A 204 17.73 -12.25 9.01
C ARG A 204 18.47 -12.87 10.19
N GLU A 205 18.08 -14.07 10.61
CA GLU A 205 18.78 -14.82 11.68
C GLU A 205 20.26 -15.03 11.34
N ALA A 206 20.59 -15.18 10.05
CA ALA A 206 21.97 -15.29 9.56
C ALA A 206 22.82 -14.01 9.77
N LEU A 207 22.19 -12.85 9.97
CA LEU A 207 22.86 -11.56 10.20
C LEU A 207 22.90 -11.18 11.68
N GLY A 208 21.90 -11.60 12.43
CA GLY A 208 21.77 -11.33 13.85
C GLY A 208 20.45 -11.86 14.39
N ARG A 209 20.38 -11.98 15.72
CA ARG A 209 19.24 -12.57 16.41
C ARG A 209 17.90 -11.92 16.00
N VAL A 210 16.92 -12.76 15.68
CA VAL A 210 15.54 -12.37 15.42
C VAL A 210 14.70 -12.55 16.69
N HIS A 211 14.03 -11.48 17.09
CA HIS A 211 13.03 -11.49 18.14
C HIS A 211 11.65 -11.35 17.49
N VAL A 212 10.78 -12.32 17.70
CA VAL A 212 9.38 -12.26 17.26
C VAL A 212 8.50 -12.02 18.47
N PHE A 213 7.68 -10.96 18.41
CA PHE A 213 6.77 -10.53 19.46
C PHE A 213 5.33 -10.79 19.02
N ASP A 214 4.72 -11.86 19.55
CA ASP A 214 3.37 -12.30 19.19
C ASP A 214 2.48 -12.47 20.44
N PRO A 215 2.13 -11.37 21.12
CA PRO A 215 1.34 -11.42 22.35
C PRO A 215 -0.12 -11.81 22.13
N GLN A 216 -0.57 -11.86 20.88
CA GLN A 216 -1.91 -12.29 20.49
C GLN A 216 -1.95 -13.73 19.94
N GLN A 217 -0.81 -14.41 19.85
CA GLN A 217 -0.70 -15.77 19.29
C GLN A 217 -1.29 -15.85 17.86
N ILE A 218 -1.04 -14.84 17.03
CA ILE A 218 -1.49 -14.76 15.64
C ILE A 218 -0.76 -15.79 14.78
N ILE A 219 0.54 -15.99 15.03
CA ILE A 219 1.37 -16.97 14.33
C ILE A 219 1.81 -18.11 15.24
N GLY A 220 1.54 -18.01 16.55
CA GLY A 220 1.81 -19.06 17.53
C GLY A 220 3.25 -19.06 18.03
N GLU A 221 3.92 -17.89 18.04
CA GLU A 221 5.28 -17.79 18.57
C GLU A 221 5.28 -18.02 20.09
N PRO A 222 6.14 -18.90 20.63
CA PRO A 222 6.28 -19.05 22.07
C PRO A 222 7.02 -17.85 22.69
N PRO A 223 6.62 -17.37 23.89
CA PRO A 223 7.25 -16.23 24.55
C PRO A 223 8.58 -16.64 25.21
N THR A 224 9.61 -16.88 24.39
CA THR A 224 10.97 -17.28 24.83
C THR A 224 11.79 -16.13 25.42
N TRP A 225 11.36 -14.90 25.17
CA TRP A 225 11.89 -13.65 25.69
C TRP A 225 10.72 -12.74 26.09
N TRP A 226 11.00 -11.65 26.82
CA TRP A 226 9.98 -10.69 27.24
C TRP A 226 10.55 -9.27 27.26
N TRP A 227 9.71 -8.26 27.18
CA TRP A 227 10.13 -6.85 27.26
C TRP A 227 9.45 -6.16 28.43
N ASN A 228 10.19 -5.49 29.32
CA ASN A 228 9.60 -4.69 30.38
C ASN A 228 9.17 -3.31 29.85
N PRO A 229 7.87 -2.98 29.69
CA PRO A 229 7.50 -1.66 29.16
C PRO A 229 7.86 -0.53 30.11
N LEU A 230 8.02 -0.81 31.41
CA LEU A 230 8.48 0.20 32.38
C LEU A 230 9.96 0.53 32.22
N SER A 231 10.75 -0.33 31.57
CA SER A 231 12.16 0.02 31.26
C SER A 231 12.24 1.20 30.31
N TYR A 232 11.24 1.41 29.46
CA TYR A 232 11.16 2.61 28.61
C TYR A 232 11.14 3.90 29.43
N ILE A 233 10.49 3.90 30.61
CA ILE A 233 10.37 5.07 31.48
C ILE A 233 11.70 5.39 32.17
N THR A 234 12.45 4.37 32.55
CA THR A 234 13.71 4.50 33.30
C THR A 234 14.95 4.66 32.42
N SER A 235 14.81 4.56 31.09
CA SER A 235 15.93 4.55 30.15
C SER A 235 15.91 5.76 29.22
N GLY A 236 17.07 6.13 28.67
CA GLY A 236 17.20 7.21 27.70
C GLY A 236 17.33 8.60 28.33
N PRO A 237 17.36 9.66 27.49
CA PRO A 237 17.76 11.01 27.93
C PRO A 237 16.58 11.85 28.45
N ALA A 238 15.33 11.50 28.10
CA ALA A 238 14.15 12.21 28.59
C ALA A 238 13.81 11.80 30.04
N GLY A 239 13.30 12.74 30.83
CA GLY A 239 12.90 12.48 32.21
C GLY A 239 11.76 11.47 32.31
N PRO A 240 11.71 10.66 33.39
CA PRO A 240 10.74 9.57 33.53
C PRO A 240 9.29 10.06 33.51
N GLU A 241 8.99 11.27 33.96
CA GLU A 241 7.66 11.87 33.88
C GLU A 241 7.18 12.00 32.43
N VAL A 242 8.05 12.50 31.55
CA VAL A 242 7.73 12.70 30.12
C VAL A 242 7.52 11.35 29.45
N LYS A 243 8.40 10.38 29.72
CA LYS A 243 8.31 9.05 29.12
C LYS A 243 7.09 8.28 29.63
N ALA A 244 6.75 8.42 30.91
CA ALA A 244 5.54 7.80 31.45
C ALA A 244 4.27 8.38 30.82
N GLN A 245 4.22 9.69 30.61
CA GLN A 245 3.10 10.33 29.91
C GLN A 245 3.05 9.95 28.42
N ALA A 246 4.20 9.86 27.74
CA ALA A 246 4.26 9.39 26.36
C ALA A 246 3.74 7.94 26.23
N LEU A 247 4.14 7.05 27.13
CA LEU A 247 3.66 5.67 27.17
C LEU A 247 2.15 5.59 27.44
N ALA A 248 1.65 6.41 28.36
CA ALA A 248 0.20 6.51 28.61
C ALA A 248 -0.56 7.02 27.39
N GLY A 249 -0.01 7.99 26.66
CA GLY A 249 -0.56 8.49 25.40
C GLY A 249 -0.68 7.41 24.32
N ILE A 250 0.33 6.54 24.20
CA ILE A 250 0.29 5.37 23.30
C ILE A 250 -0.83 4.40 23.71
N PHE A 251 -0.99 4.14 25.01
CA PHE A 251 -2.05 3.26 25.52
C PHE A 251 -3.44 3.87 25.27
N ALA A 252 -3.59 5.19 25.42
CA ALA A 252 -4.82 5.89 25.11
C ALA A 252 -5.20 5.76 23.63
N ALA A 253 -4.28 6.09 22.72
CA ALA A 253 -4.53 6.03 21.28
C ALA A 253 -4.89 4.63 20.75
N SER A 254 -4.44 3.58 21.44
CA SER A 254 -4.76 2.19 21.08
C SER A 254 -6.07 1.67 21.70
N ALA A 255 -6.59 2.32 22.75
CA ALA A 255 -7.74 1.87 23.50
C ALA A 255 -9.09 2.39 22.97
N ILE A 256 -9.07 3.37 22.05
CA ILE A 256 -10.26 4.05 21.55
C ILE A 256 -10.75 3.37 20.26
N PRO A 257 -11.95 2.77 20.25
CA PRO A 257 -12.59 2.32 19.03
C PRO A 257 -12.85 3.49 18.06
N PRO A 258 -12.84 3.27 16.74
CA PRO A 258 -12.97 4.34 15.73
C PRO A 258 -14.23 5.21 15.87
N ASP A 259 -15.32 4.64 16.41
CA ASP A 259 -16.61 5.32 16.57
C ASP A 259 -16.91 5.76 18.02
N ALA A 260 -15.97 5.57 18.96
CA ALA A 260 -16.20 5.93 20.35
C ALA A 260 -16.07 7.44 20.54
N LYS A 261 -17.11 8.07 21.10
CA LYS A 261 -17.02 9.46 21.54
C LYS A 261 -16.16 9.54 22.79
N GLU A 262 -15.03 10.23 22.68
CA GLU A 262 -14.23 10.62 23.83
C GLU A 262 -14.99 11.63 24.70
N ASP A 263 -14.83 11.49 26.01
CA ASP A 263 -15.20 12.51 26.98
C ASP A 263 -14.07 13.54 27.07
N ALA A 264 -14.33 14.74 26.57
CA ALA A 264 -13.33 15.82 26.49
C ALA A 264 -12.71 16.21 27.84
N PHE A 265 -13.34 15.84 28.96
CA PHE A 265 -12.82 16.11 30.30
C PHE A 265 -12.13 14.86 30.89
N PHE A 266 -12.81 13.70 30.92
CA PHE A 266 -12.29 12.53 31.63
C PHE A 266 -11.19 11.77 30.87
N ASP A 267 -11.20 11.78 29.54
CA ASP A 267 -10.19 11.04 28.78
C ASP A 267 -8.77 11.63 28.93
N PRO A 268 -8.56 12.95 28.86
CA PRO A 268 -7.26 13.55 29.18
C PRO A 268 -6.80 13.25 30.62
N GLU A 269 -7.65 13.48 31.64
CA GLU A 269 -7.31 13.23 33.05
C GLU A 269 -7.01 11.74 33.30
N GLY A 270 -7.75 10.84 32.64
CA GLY A 270 -7.52 9.39 32.74
C GLY A 270 -6.18 8.96 32.12
N THR A 271 -5.76 9.57 31.01
CA THR A 271 -4.42 9.35 30.44
C THR A 271 -3.34 9.84 31.38
N GLU A 272 -3.49 11.05 31.93
CA GLU A 272 -2.54 11.66 32.85
C GLU A 272 -2.34 10.80 34.11
N LEU A 273 -3.44 10.31 34.70
CA LEU A 273 -3.40 9.38 35.83
C LEU A 273 -2.62 8.11 35.48
N VAL A 274 -2.89 7.48 34.32
CA VAL A 274 -2.16 6.28 33.87
C VAL A 274 -0.66 6.58 33.76
N GLY A 275 -0.27 7.74 33.25
CA GLY A 275 1.13 8.17 33.20
C GLY A 275 1.78 8.22 34.59
N HIS A 276 1.11 8.84 35.57
CA HIS A 276 1.64 8.87 36.95
C HIS A 276 1.70 7.48 37.61
N LEU A 277 0.73 6.62 37.35
CA LEU A 277 0.75 5.24 37.88
C LEU A 277 1.86 4.40 37.24
N LEU A 278 2.09 4.54 35.94
CA LEU A 278 3.22 3.91 35.25
C LEU A 278 4.55 4.41 35.82
N HIS A 279 4.67 5.71 36.08
CA HIS A 279 5.86 6.30 36.71
C HIS A 279 6.08 5.72 38.12
N ALA A 280 5.02 5.64 38.94
CA ALA A 280 5.10 5.06 40.28
C ALA A 280 5.61 3.61 40.25
N ALA A 281 5.08 2.78 39.32
CA ALA A 281 5.51 1.40 39.16
C ALA A 281 6.98 1.31 38.71
N ALA A 282 7.37 2.12 37.72
CA ALA A 282 8.73 2.13 37.19
C ALA A 282 9.77 2.56 38.25
N ALA A 283 9.50 3.64 38.98
CA ALA A 283 10.38 4.18 40.02
C ALA A 283 10.59 3.21 41.20
N ASN A 284 9.68 2.26 41.39
CA ASN A 284 9.70 1.32 42.51
C ASN A 284 9.93 -0.14 42.08
N GLY A 285 10.34 -0.38 40.83
CA GLY A 285 10.67 -1.72 40.33
C GLY A 285 9.49 -2.70 40.34
N MET A 286 8.25 -2.20 40.25
CA MET A 286 7.04 -3.02 40.27
C MET A 286 6.70 -3.53 38.86
N PRO A 287 5.98 -4.66 38.71
CA PRO A 287 5.51 -5.10 37.41
C PRO A 287 4.42 -4.17 36.87
N ILE A 288 4.34 -4.03 35.54
CA ILE A 288 3.33 -3.17 34.89
C ILE A 288 1.88 -3.57 35.25
N SER A 289 1.64 -4.84 35.58
CA SER A 289 0.32 -5.33 36.04
C SER A 289 -0.17 -4.61 37.31
N GLN A 290 0.73 -4.07 38.13
CA GLN A 290 0.36 -3.31 39.33
C GLN A 290 -0.47 -2.06 39.01
N VAL A 291 -0.24 -1.46 37.84
CA VAL A 291 -1.01 -0.28 37.38
C VAL A 291 -2.49 -0.61 37.25
N TYR A 292 -2.84 -1.80 36.74
CA TYR A 292 -4.23 -2.22 36.65
C TYR A 292 -4.88 -2.34 38.03
N LEU A 293 -4.15 -2.88 39.02
CA LEU A 293 -4.65 -3.02 40.39
C LEU A 293 -4.95 -1.67 41.03
N TRP A 294 -4.06 -0.70 40.89
CA TRP A 294 -4.29 0.66 41.39
C TRP A 294 -5.47 1.34 40.71
N VAL A 295 -5.65 1.17 39.40
CA VAL A 295 -6.80 1.74 38.68
C VAL A 295 -8.13 1.11 39.12
N THR A 296 -8.12 -0.11 39.66
CA THR A 296 -9.33 -0.74 40.21
C THR A 296 -9.66 -0.33 41.65
N GLU A 297 -8.78 0.43 42.31
CA GLU A 297 -8.94 0.85 43.70
C GLU A 297 -8.82 2.38 43.86
N PRO A 298 -9.87 3.16 43.53
CA PRO A 298 -9.78 4.63 43.45
C PRO A 298 -9.42 5.36 44.75
N SER A 299 -9.55 4.70 45.90
CA SER A 299 -9.18 5.23 47.21
C SER A 299 -7.74 4.92 47.61
N ASN A 300 -7.01 4.13 46.80
CA ASN A 300 -5.64 3.74 47.12
C ASN A 300 -4.67 4.90 46.91
N ALA A 301 -4.06 5.36 48.00
CA ALA A 301 -3.07 6.44 48.00
C ALA A 301 -1.61 5.96 47.87
N ASP A 302 -1.36 4.64 47.81
CA ASP A 302 -0.02 4.07 47.69
C ASP A 302 0.78 4.61 46.50
N PRO A 303 0.22 4.78 45.29
CA PRO A 303 1.02 5.30 44.17
C PRO A 303 1.60 6.68 44.45
N ALA A 304 0.84 7.55 45.13
CA ALA A 304 1.32 8.87 45.52
C ALA A 304 2.44 8.78 46.57
N ARG A 305 2.29 7.91 47.57
CA ARG A 305 3.33 7.68 48.60
C ARG A 305 4.62 7.13 47.99
N LEU A 306 4.50 6.21 47.04
CA LEU A 306 5.62 5.62 46.30
C LEU A 306 6.35 6.67 45.46
N LEU A 307 5.62 7.57 44.81
CA LEU A 307 6.20 8.69 44.07
C LEU A 307 6.91 9.70 44.98
N ASP A 308 6.34 10.07 46.13
CA ASP A 308 7.01 10.96 47.10
C ASP A 308 8.32 10.33 47.60
N THR A 309 8.29 9.04 47.96
CA THR A 309 9.45 8.30 48.46
C THR A 309 10.56 8.22 47.41
N ALA A 310 10.18 8.11 46.14
CA ALA A 310 11.10 8.11 45.00
C ALA A 310 11.57 9.52 44.57
N GLY A 311 11.11 10.60 45.24
CA GLY A 311 11.56 11.97 44.99
C GLY A 311 10.76 12.72 43.91
N TYR A 312 9.52 12.30 43.62
CA TYR A 312 8.65 12.89 42.60
C TYR A 312 7.38 13.55 43.18
N PRO A 313 7.52 14.60 44.03
CA PRO A 313 6.40 15.18 44.78
C PRO A 313 5.31 15.80 43.90
N MET A 314 5.66 16.30 42.71
CA MET A 314 4.69 16.86 41.76
C MET A 314 3.80 15.78 41.15
N SER A 315 4.39 14.65 40.73
CA SER A 315 3.62 13.49 40.24
C SER A 315 2.75 12.90 41.37
N ALA A 316 3.29 12.84 42.59
CA ALA A 316 2.53 12.38 43.75
C ALA A 316 1.34 13.30 44.08
N ALA A 317 1.53 14.62 43.98
CA ALA A 317 0.46 15.60 44.18
C ALA A 317 -0.66 15.46 43.14
N ALA A 318 -0.32 15.21 41.87
CA ALA A 318 -1.30 14.96 40.81
C ALA A 318 -2.16 13.71 41.12
N VAL A 319 -1.53 12.60 41.53
CA VAL A 319 -2.28 11.39 41.94
C VAL A 319 -3.18 11.68 43.15
N ARG A 320 -2.66 12.37 44.18
CA ARG A 320 -3.47 12.76 45.35
C ARG A 320 -4.67 13.62 44.97
N SER A 321 -4.51 14.52 44.00
CA SER A 321 -5.61 15.38 43.53
C SER A 321 -6.76 14.54 43.00
N VAL A 322 -6.47 13.52 42.18
CA VAL A 322 -7.50 12.61 41.64
C VAL A 322 -8.10 11.71 42.73
N VAL A 323 -7.27 11.15 43.62
CA VAL A 323 -7.74 10.30 44.74
C VAL A 323 -8.69 11.06 45.67
N ASN A 324 -8.43 12.34 45.92
CA ASN A 324 -9.26 13.19 46.79
C ASN A 324 -10.37 13.93 46.05
N ALA A 325 -10.50 13.76 44.73
CA ALA A 325 -11.54 14.41 43.94
C ALA A 325 -12.94 13.92 44.35
N PRO A 326 -14.00 14.73 44.12
CA PRO A 326 -15.38 14.31 44.39
C PRO A 326 -15.74 12.99 43.70
N ASP A 327 -16.57 12.18 44.34
CA ASP A 327 -16.83 10.77 43.93
C ASP A 327 -17.15 10.59 42.45
N LYS A 328 -18.00 11.46 41.87
CA LYS A 328 -18.35 11.39 40.45
C LYS A 328 -17.16 11.68 39.52
N GLN A 329 -16.35 12.68 39.86
CA GLN A 329 -15.16 13.03 39.07
C GLN A 329 -14.13 11.91 39.18
N ARG A 330 -13.84 11.46 40.41
CA ARG A 330 -12.91 10.36 40.67
C ARG A 330 -13.31 9.09 39.90
N GLN A 331 -14.59 8.70 39.96
CA GLN A 331 -15.09 7.54 39.20
C GLN A 331 -14.95 7.73 37.68
N GLY A 332 -15.19 8.93 37.16
CA GLY A 332 -15.01 9.25 35.73
C GLY A 332 -13.55 9.07 35.27
N VAL A 333 -12.60 9.65 36.02
CA VAL A 333 -11.16 9.58 35.71
C VAL A 333 -10.64 8.14 35.81
N TYR A 334 -10.95 7.43 36.90
CA TYR A 334 -10.55 6.03 37.06
C TYR A 334 -11.21 5.10 36.02
N GLY A 335 -12.46 5.38 35.64
CA GLY A 335 -13.13 4.68 34.54
C GLY A 335 -12.42 4.88 33.19
N ALA A 336 -11.97 6.11 32.92
CA ALA A 336 -11.17 6.43 31.73
C ALA A 336 -9.79 5.77 31.77
N ALA A 337 -9.10 5.80 32.91
CA ALA A 337 -7.83 5.10 33.12
C ALA A 337 -7.97 3.59 32.90
N LYS A 338 -9.04 2.97 33.43
CA LYS A 338 -9.28 1.51 33.33
C LYS A 338 -9.41 1.04 31.89
N ARG A 339 -10.06 1.82 31.02
CA ARG A 339 -10.17 1.48 29.59
C ARG A 339 -8.79 1.38 28.93
N ARG A 340 -7.89 2.32 29.24
CA ARG A 340 -6.55 2.45 28.65
C ARG A 340 -5.62 1.29 28.99
N VAL A 341 -5.73 0.76 30.20
CA VAL A 341 -4.87 -0.35 30.69
C VAL A 341 -5.58 -1.70 30.74
N SER A 342 -6.76 -1.81 30.13
CA SER A 342 -7.58 -3.04 30.17
C SER A 342 -6.88 -4.27 29.58
N PHE A 343 -5.97 -4.06 28.62
CA PHE A 343 -5.16 -5.13 28.02
C PHE A 343 -4.23 -5.84 29.02
N LEU A 344 -3.91 -5.21 30.16
CA LEU A 344 -3.09 -5.82 31.23
C LEU A 344 -3.80 -6.98 31.94
N THR A 345 -5.10 -7.17 31.70
CA THR A 345 -5.85 -8.34 32.19
C THR A 345 -5.59 -9.60 31.35
N ASN A 346 -4.99 -9.46 30.16
CA ASN A 346 -4.67 -10.58 29.29
C ASN A 346 -3.40 -11.28 29.78
N THR A 347 -3.55 -12.49 30.34
CA THR A 347 -2.43 -13.28 30.85
C THR A 347 -1.41 -13.66 29.78
N GLY A 348 -1.86 -13.95 28.55
CA GLY A 348 -0.97 -14.21 27.43
C GLY A 348 -0.12 -13.00 27.08
N ALA A 349 -0.70 -11.80 27.10
CA ALA A 349 0.05 -10.55 26.91
C ALA A 349 1.08 -10.34 28.03
N LEU A 350 0.72 -10.61 29.29
CA LEU A 350 1.61 -10.47 30.45
C LEU A 350 2.84 -11.37 30.35
N GLU A 351 2.76 -12.54 29.71
CA GLU A 351 3.94 -13.40 29.50
C GLU A 351 5.01 -12.73 28.64
N TRP A 352 4.62 -11.83 27.73
CA TRP A 352 5.53 -11.09 26.86
C TRP A 352 6.05 -9.80 27.48
N ILE A 353 5.37 -9.26 28.50
CA ILE A 353 5.70 -7.95 29.08
C ILE A 353 6.14 -7.97 30.55
N THR A 354 6.23 -9.16 31.12
CA THR A 354 6.75 -9.41 32.47
C THR A 354 7.66 -10.63 32.44
N ALA A 355 8.51 -10.79 33.46
CA ALA A 355 9.33 -11.99 33.62
C ALA A 355 8.49 -13.28 33.62
N GLY A 356 7.20 -13.18 33.92
CA GLY A 356 6.23 -14.27 33.86
C GLY A 356 6.56 -15.37 34.85
N ARG A 357 6.08 -16.58 34.56
CA ARG A 357 6.24 -17.76 35.44
C ARG A 357 7.43 -18.63 35.06
N ALA A 358 7.81 -18.64 33.78
CA ALA A 358 8.91 -19.46 33.28
C ALA A 358 10.26 -18.79 33.60
N PRO A 359 11.14 -19.43 34.38
CA PRO A 359 12.45 -18.87 34.73
C PRO A 359 13.39 -18.87 33.51
N GLY A 360 14.37 -17.97 33.52
CA GLY A 360 15.47 -17.96 32.55
C GLY A 360 15.16 -17.30 31.19
N ARG A 361 13.97 -16.71 31.02
CA ARG A 361 13.65 -15.94 29.81
C ARG A 361 14.37 -14.60 29.81
N GLU A 362 14.98 -14.29 28.68
CA GLU A 362 15.73 -13.06 28.52
C GLU A 362 14.81 -11.83 28.47
N GLN A 363 15.21 -10.79 29.19
CA GLN A 363 14.58 -9.48 29.07
C GLN A 363 15.20 -8.73 27.88
N PHE A 364 14.38 -8.33 26.92
CA PHE A 364 14.78 -7.54 25.77
C PHE A 364 15.24 -6.14 26.18
N ASP A 365 16.41 -5.74 25.68
CA ASP A 365 17.02 -4.43 25.87
C ASP A 365 17.04 -3.65 24.55
N ALA A 366 16.26 -2.56 24.50
CA ALA A 366 16.14 -1.70 23.32
C ALA A 366 17.44 -0.95 22.99
N GLU A 367 18.24 -0.56 23.98
CA GLU A 367 19.51 0.15 23.78
C GLU A 367 20.59 -0.79 23.24
N ALA A 368 20.63 -2.03 23.75
CA ALA A 368 21.49 -3.07 23.21
C ALA A 368 21.10 -3.43 21.76
N PHE A 369 19.80 -3.59 21.52
CA PHE A 369 19.25 -3.91 20.19
C PHE A 369 19.61 -2.84 19.15
N ALA A 370 19.46 -1.55 19.49
CA ALA A 370 19.77 -0.44 18.59
C ALA A 370 21.24 -0.39 18.14
N GLY A 371 22.15 -1.05 18.89
CA GLY A 371 23.56 -1.17 18.53
C GLY A 371 23.93 -2.43 17.76
N ALA A 372 23.02 -3.39 17.62
CA ALA A 372 23.26 -4.69 17.00
C ALA A 372 22.72 -4.76 15.56
N ALA A 373 23.01 -5.86 14.86
CA ALA A 373 22.39 -6.20 13.56
C ALA A 373 21.14 -7.09 13.73
N GLY A 374 20.50 -7.04 14.90
CA GLY A 374 19.34 -7.86 15.23
C GLY A 374 18.07 -7.45 14.47
N THR A 375 17.06 -8.30 14.53
CA THR A 375 15.76 -8.05 13.91
C THR A 375 14.66 -8.19 14.96
N LEU A 376 13.71 -7.26 14.99
CA LEU A 376 12.54 -7.28 15.85
C LEU A 376 11.29 -7.28 14.97
N LEU A 377 10.52 -8.35 15.04
CA LEU A 377 9.31 -8.57 14.26
C LEU A 377 8.10 -8.51 15.20
N LEU A 378 7.28 -7.48 15.03
CA LEU A 378 6.12 -7.21 15.90
C LEU A 378 4.83 -7.63 15.20
N VAL A 379 4.10 -8.56 15.82
CA VAL A 379 2.86 -9.09 15.27
C VAL A 379 1.67 -8.60 16.10
N SER A 380 0.74 -7.91 15.45
CA SER A 380 -0.54 -7.54 16.08
C SER A 380 -1.64 -7.43 15.03
N ARG A 381 -2.88 -7.67 15.43
CA ARG A 381 -4.07 -7.58 14.59
C ARG A 381 -5.17 -6.81 15.31
N GLU A 382 -5.85 -5.97 14.55
CA GLU A 382 -7.02 -5.25 15.02
C GLU A 382 -8.16 -6.17 15.47
N GLY A 383 -9.02 -5.63 16.34
CA GLY A 383 -10.21 -6.30 16.85
C GLY A 383 -10.25 -6.39 18.36
N ARG A 384 -11.21 -7.15 18.89
CA ARG A 384 -11.31 -7.40 20.33
C ARG A 384 -10.05 -8.11 20.82
N GLY A 385 -9.39 -7.52 21.82
CA GLY A 385 -8.11 -8.02 22.32
C GLY A 385 -6.91 -7.60 21.48
N SER A 386 -7.02 -6.53 20.67
CA SER A 386 -5.87 -5.87 20.03
C SER A 386 -4.82 -5.52 21.08
N LEU A 387 -3.56 -5.85 20.78
CA LEU A 387 -2.40 -5.48 21.59
C LEU A 387 -1.49 -4.49 20.84
N SER A 388 -2.07 -3.71 19.93
CA SER A 388 -1.39 -2.65 19.19
C SER A 388 -0.72 -1.61 20.10
N ALA A 389 -1.22 -1.44 21.33
CA ALA A 389 -0.61 -0.62 22.36
C ALA A 389 0.81 -1.08 22.70
N LEU A 390 1.01 -2.39 22.82
CA LEU A 390 2.30 -3.00 23.18
C LEU A 390 3.28 -2.95 22.02
N THR A 391 2.83 -3.28 20.81
CA THR A 391 3.67 -3.18 19.60
C THR A 391 4.08 -1.73 19.33
N THR A 392 3.17 -0.78 19.50
CA THR A 392 3.46 0.66 19.36
C THR A 392 4.45 1.12 20.44
N ALA A 393 4.24 0.74 21.69
CA ALA A 393 5.13 1.10 22.79
C ALA A 393 6.54 0.54 22.62
N LEU A 394 6.66 -0.72 22.19
CA LEU A 394 7.97 -1.33 21.90
C LEU A 394 8.63 -0.68 20.68
N THR A 395 7.85 -0.32 19.65
CA THR A 395 8.35 0.44 18.49
C THR A 395 8.91 1.79 18.93
N ALA A 396 8.17 2.53 19.76
CA ALA A 396 8.62 3.81 20.30
C ALA A 396 9.90 3.66 21.13
N ALA A 397 9.95 2.66 22.02
CA ALA A 397 11.10 2.40 22.86
C ALA A 397 12.37 2.08 22.05
N VAL A 398 12.26 1.27 21.00
CA VAL A 398 13.39 0.92 20.14
C VAL A 398 13.84 2.11 19.28
N CYS A 399 12.91 2.85 18.68
CA CYS A 399 13.24 4.02 17.87
C CYS A 399 13.89 5.13 18.71
N GLU A 400 13.42 5.39 19.93
CA GLU A 400 14.05 6.35 20.84
C GLU A 400 15.41 5.89 21.33
N ALA A 401 15.60 4.59 21.61
CA ALA A 401 16.90 4.04 21.95
C ALA A 401 17.90 4.20 20.77
N ALA A 402 17.44 3.98 19.55
CA ALA A 402 18.21 4.24 18.33
C ALA A 402 18.56 5.72 18.17
N GLU A 403 17.63 6.63 18.44
CA GLU A 403 17.89 8.07 18.43
C GLU A 403 18.91 8.48 19.51
N HIS A 404 18.77 7.98 20.73
CA HIS A 404 19.69 8.25 21.82
C HIS A 404 21.10 7.70 21.54
N ARG A 405 21.19 6.55 20.88
CA ARG A 405 22.47 6.03 20.39
C ARG A 405 23.04 6.91 19.28
N ALA A 406 22.22 7.35 18.34
CA ALA A 406 22.62 8.22 17.24
C ALA A 406 23.22 9.53 17.75
N SER A 407 22.58 10.19 18.71
CA SER A 407 23.06 11.47 19.27
C SER A 407 24.43 11.40 19.93
N ARG A 408 24.83 10.21 20.40
CA ARG A 408 26.16 9.92 20.99
C ARG A 408 27.16 9.33 20.00
N SER A 409 26.72 9.07 18.77
CA SER A 409 27.56 8.51 17.71
C SER A 409 28.21 9.62 16.87
N PRO A 410 29.37 9.37 16.23
CA PRO A 410 29.99 10.35 15.33
C PRO A 410 29.01 10.86 14.27
N GLY A 411 28.91 12.19 14.13
CA GLY A 411 27.97 12.82 13.21
C GLY A 411 26.52 12.86 13.68
N GLY A 412 26.22 12.48 14.93
CA GLY A 412 24.85 12.49 15.47
C GLY A 412 23.94 11.43 14.84
N ARG A 413 24.54 10.36 14.32
CA ARG A 413 23.90 9.38 13.44
C ARG A 413 24.40 7.95 13.69
N LEU A 414 23.53 6.97 13.47
CA LEU A 414 23.94 5.56 13.39
C LEU A 414 24.77 5.29 12.12
N ALA A 415 26.01 4.80 12.31
CA ALA A 415 26.90 4.42 11.21
C ALA A 415 26.38 3.21 10.40
N SER A 416 25.71 2.28 11.07
CA SER A 416 24.91 1.22 10.44
C SER A 416 23.44 1.61 10.60
N PRO A 417 22.76 2.08 9.54
CA PRO A 417 21.40 2.60 9.66
C PRO A 417 20.43 1.54 10.18
N MET A 418 19.58 1.94 11.12
CA MET A 418 18.44 1.13 11.53
C MET A 418 17.33 1.28 10.49
N THR A 419 16.69 0.19 10.11
CA THR A 419 15.57 0.17 9.16
C THR A 419 14.28 -0.18 9.90
N VAL A 420 13.28 0.69 9.82
CA VAL A 420 11.99 0.54 10.48
C VAL A 420 10.91 0.42 9.41
N VAL A 421 10.32 -0.77 9.27
CA VAL A 421 9.27 -1.08 8.29
C VAL A 421 7.95 -1.29 9.01
N LEU A 422 7.14 -0.23 9.07
CA LEU A 422 5.81 -0.28 9.65
C LEU A 422 4.80 -0.73 8.59
N ASP A 423 4.76 -2.04 8.30
CA ASP A 423 3.70 -2.60 7.45
C ASP A 423 2.37 -2.60 8.21
N GLU A 424 1.30 -2.21 7.52
CA GLU A 424 -0.03 -2.05 8.11
C GLU A 424 -0.02 -1.11 9.33
N VAL A 425 0.73 0.01 9.25
CA VAL A 425 0.99 0.89 10.40
C VAL A 425 -0.29 1.33 11.14
N ALA A 426 -1.36 1.60 10.40
CA ALA A 426 -2.64 2.02 11.00
C ALA A 426 -3.30 0.94 11.85
N ASN A 427 -2.98 -0.34 11.58
CA ASN A 427 -3.57 -1.50 12.24
C ASN A 427 -2.67 -2.05 13.36
N VAL A 428 -1.35 -1.99 13.15
CA VAL A 428 -0.37 -2.69 14.00
C VAL A 428 0.40 -1.74 14.91
N CYS A 429 0.66 -0.51 14.48
CA CYS A 429 1.52 0.46 15.17
C CYS A 429 0.92 1.87 15.11
N ARG A 430 -0.18 2.08 15.84
CA ARG A 430 -0.89 3.36 15.96
C ARG A 430 -0.11 4.33 16.85
N TRP A 431 1.04 4.81 16.36
CA TRP A 431 1.89 5.76 17.08
C TRP A 431 1.41 7.21 16.83
N PRO A 432 0.82 7.91 17.82
CA PRO A 432 0.26 9.24 17.61
C PRO A 432 1.27 10.26 17.09
N ASP A 433 2.50 10.20 17.58
CA ASP A 433 3.58 11.12 17.21
C ASP A 433 4.30 10.77 15.92
N LEU A 434 3.95 9.68 15.23
CA LEU A 434 4.62 9.26 13.99
C LEU A 434 4.78 10.41 12.97
N PRO A 435 3.75 11.24 12.69
CA PRO A 435 3.89 12.36 11.75
C PRO A 435 4.92 13.42 12.17
N ASN A 436 5.22 13.53 13.48
CA ASN A 436 6.24 14.45 14.00
C ASN A 436 7.66 13.89 13.83
N LEU A 437 7.81 12.56 13.81
CA LEU A 437 9.11 11.88 13.81
C LEU A 437 9.74 11.78 12.42
N TYR A 438 8.95 11.87 11.36
CA TYR A 438 9.41 11.83 9.97
C TYR A 438 10.44 12.92 9.63
N SER A 439 10.37 14.09 10.28
CA SER A 439 11.35 15.16 10.09
C SER A 439 12.65 14.96 10.87
N HIS A 440 12.70 14.00 11.81
CA HIS A 440 13.79 13.85 12.79
C HIS A 440 14.64 12.61 12.56
N PHE A 441 14.03 11.49 12.15
CA PHE A 441 14.70 10.18 12.06
C PHE A 441 15.71 10.06 10.91
N GLY A 442 15.45 10.72 9.77
CA GLY A 442 16.36 10.71 8.62
C GLY A 442 17.79 11.13 8.97
N GLY A 443 17.95 12.25 9.67
CA GLY A 443 19.27 12.76 10.08
C GLY A 443 19.99 11.88 11.12
N ARG A 444 19.30 10.95 11.78
CA ARG A 444 19.84 10.08 12.83
C ARG A 444 20.27 8.70 12.31
N GLY A 445 20.08 8.43 11.01
CA GLY A 445 20.36 7.11 10.44
C GLY A 445 19.28 6.08 10.79
N ILE A 446 18.04 6.52 10.98
CA ILE A 446 16.87 5.66 11.13
C ILE A 446 16.03 5.82 9.86
N TYR A 447 16.07 4.82 8.98
CA TYR A 447 15.25 4.80 7.78
C TYR A 447 13.86 4.28 8.12
N LEU A 448 12.87 5.17 8.08
CA LEU A 448 11.48 4.87 8.43
C LEU A 448 10.61 4.74 7.17
N LEU A 449 10.01 3.56 7.01
CA LEU A 449 9.06 3.20 5.98
C LEU A 449 7.71 2.86 6.63
N ALA A 450 6.69 3.70 6.41
CA ALA A 450 5.32 3.40 6.80
C ALA A 450 4.49 2.98 5.59
N ILE A 451 3.73 1.88 5.73
CA ILE A 451 2.87 1.35 4.68
C ILE A 451 1.41 1.36 5.15
N LEU A 452 0.57 2.07 4.40
CA LEU A 452 -0.87 2.21 4.57
C LEU A 452 -1.60 1.52 3.43
N GLN A 453 -2.79 0.98 3.67
CA GLN A 453 -3.62 0.45 2.56
C GLN A 453 -4.34 1.57 1.79
N SER A 454 -4.68 2.64 2.49
CA SER A 454 -5.50 3.74 1.98
C SER A 454 -5.14 5.05 2.69
N TRP A 455 -5.55 6.18 2.12
CA TRP A 455 -5.38 7.49 2.74
C TRP A 455 -6.27 7.60 3.98
N SER A 456 -7.51 7.12 3.88
CA SER A 456 -8.50 7.11 4.97
C SER A 456 -8.01 6.40 6.24
N GLN A 457 -7.25 5.31 6.13
CA GLN A 457 -6.66 4.63 7.30
C GLN A 457 -5.70 5.54 8.07
N GLY A 458 -4.88 6.32 7.37
CA GLY A 458 -4.00 7.28 8.03
C GLY A 458 -4.80 8.42 8.68
N VAL A 459 -5.88 8.87 8.04
CA VAL A 459 -6.79 9.87 8.61
C VAL A 459 -7.49 9.37 9.87
N GLU A 460 -7.85 8.09 9.93
CA GLU A 460 -8.46 7.48 11.12
C GLU A 460 -7.51 7.53 12.34
N VAL A 461 -6.21 7.33 12.12
CA VAL A 461 -5.22 7.26 13.21
C VAL A 461 -4.69 8.64 13.61
N TRP A 462 -4.40 9.53 12.66
CA TRP A 462 -3.74 10.82 12.94
C TRP A 462 -4.60 12.05 12.63
N GLY A 463 -5.85 11.84 12.21
CA GLY A 463 -6.70 12.89 11.68
C GLY A 463 -6.22 13.43 10.32
N PRO A 464 -7.03 14.29 9.66
CA PRO A 464 -6.68 14.84 8.35
C PRO A 464 -5.37 15.64 8.36
N ARG A 465 -5.12 16.40 9.44
CA ARG A 465 -3.91 17.22 9.60
C ARG A 465 -2.67 16.36 9.82
N GLY A 466 -2.77 15.31 10.65
CA GLY A 466 -1.65 14.41 10.91
C GLY A 466 -1.27 13.60 9.67
N MET A 467 -2.25 13.09 8.93
CA MET A 467 -1.99 12.39 7.67
C MET A 467 -1.36 13.29 6.61
N ALA A 468 -1.87 14.52 6.43
CA ALA A 468 -1.28 15.49 5.52
C ALA A 468 0.15 15.88 5.93
N LYS A 469 0.42 16.01 7.24
CA LYS A 469 1.76 16.25 7.79
C LYS A 469 2.71 15.10 7.49
N LEU A 470 2.27 13.86 7.74
CA LEU A 470 3.03 12.65 7.45
C LEU A 470 3.40 12.56 5.96
N TRP A 471 2.41 12.71 5.07
CA TRP A 471 2.62 12.68 3.63
C TRP A 471 3.56 13.79 3.16
N SER A 472 3.42 15.00 3.68
CA SER A 472 4.23 16.16 3.27
C SER A 472 5.67 16.11 3.80
N ALA A 473 5.89 15.49 4.97
CA ALA A 473 7.21 15.38 5.58
C ALA A 473 8.07 14.26 4.96
N ALA A 474 7.44 13.25 4.35
CA ALA A 474 8.14 12.14 3.73
C ALA A 474 8.99 12.58 2.54
N SER A 475 10.28 12.21 2.56
CA SER A 475 11.20 12.48 1.44
C SER A 475 10.85 11.67 0.19
N VAL A 476 10.28 10.48 0.39
CA VAL A 476 9.79 9.59 -0.66
C VAL A 476 8.35 9.24 -0.36
N ARG A 477 7.46 9.47 -1.32
CA ARG A 477 6.08 8.98 -1.26
C ARG A 477 5.85 7.99 -2.39
N VAL A 478 5.18 6.87 -2.10
CA VAL A 478 4.90 5.84 -3.12
C VAL A 478 3.41 5.54 -3.16
N TYR A 479 2.86 5.54 -4.37
CA TYR A 479 1.55 4.99 -4.66
C TYR A 479 1.68 3.65 -5.39
N GLY A 480 1.25 2.57 -4.75
CA GLY A 480 1.34 1.20 -5.25
C GLY A 480 0.12 0.70 -6.02
N GLY A 481 -0.88 1.56 -6.24
CA GLY A 481 -2.15 1.16 -6.84
C GLY A 481 -3.16 0.62 -5.82
N GLY A 482 -4.36 0.29 -6.29
CA GLY A 482 -5.40 -0.39 -5.51
C GLY A 482 -6.18 0.48 -4.52
N ALA A 483 -5.92 1.79 -4.45
CA ALA A 483 -6.78 2.73 -3.73
C ALA A 483 -7.91 3.22 -4.65
N SER A 484 -9.10 3.43 -4.10
CA SER A 484 -10.28 3.92 -4.83
C SER A 484 -10.74 5.30 -4.36
N GLU A 485 -9.98 5.97 -3.51
CA GLU A 485 -10.30 7.28 -2.95
C GLU A 485 -10.07 8.39 -3.99
N VAL A 486 -11.15 8.85 -4.61
CA VAL A 486 -11.11 9.77 -5.76
C VAL A 486 -10.34 11.05 -5.45
N ASP A 487 -10.52 11.64 -4.27
CA ASP A 487 -9.86 12.91 -3.93
C ASP A 487 -8.35 12.74 -3.80
N PHE A 488 -7.89 11.68 -3.12
CA PHE A 488 -6.48 11.34 -3.05
C PHE A 488 -5.88 11.06 -4.44
N LEU A 489 -6.57 10.29 -5.29
CA LEU A 489 -6.11 10.04 -6.67
C LEU A 489 -6.06 11.33 -7.51
N ARG A 490 -6.97 12.28 -7.28
CA ARG A 490 -6.95 13.59 -7.95
C ARG A 490 -5.76 14.42 -7.51
N GLU A 491 -5.40 14.39 -6.23
CA GLU A 491 -4.17 15.01 -5.73
C GLU A 491 -2.93 14.41 -6.40
N LEU A 492 -2.87 13.07 -6.52
CA LEU A 492 -1.79 12.40 -7.23
C LEU A 492 -1.72 12.79 -8.72
N SER A 493 -2.84 12.79 -9.44
CA SER A 493 -2.90 13.24 -10.85
C SER A 493 -2.36 14.66 -10.99
N THR A 494 -2.78 15.57 -10.09
CA THR A 494 -2.32 16.96 -10.06
C THR A 494 -0.80 17.06 -9.83
N LEU A 495 -0.25 16.26 -8.92
CA LEU A 495 1.19 16.22 -8.63
C LEU A 495 2.01 15.63 -9.79
N ILE A 496 1.48 14.66 -10.52
CA ILE A 496 2.11 14.10 -11.74
C ILE A 496 2.11 15.15 -12.85
N GLY A 497 1.00 15.88 -12.97
CA GLY A 497 0.83 17.02 -13.86
C GLY A 497 0.28 16.65 -15.24
N HIS A 498 0.41 17.61 -16.16
CA HIS A 498 -0.16 17.55 -17.50
C HIS A 498 0.94 17.49 -18.57
N TYR A 499 0.60 16.97 -19.74
CA TYR A 499 1.41 17.07 -20.95
C TYR A 499 0.61 17.68 -22.09
N ARG A 500 1.33 18.22 -23.08
CA ARG A 500 0.74 18.86 -24.25
C ARG A 500 0.84 17.91 -25.45
N PRO A 501 -0.19 17.14 -25.79
CA PRO A 501 -0.21 16.37 -27.02
C PRO A 501 -0.24 17.31 -28.22
N GLN A 502 0.65 17.10 -29.18
CA GLN A 502 0.50 17.68 -30.52
C GLN A 502 -0.44 16.76 -31.32
N THR A 503 -1.68 17.20 -31.52
CA THR A 503 -2.64 16.43 -32.33
C THR A 503 -2.56 16.92 -33.77
N THR A 504 -2.10 16.05 -34.66
CA THR A 504 -2.11 16.27 -36.10
C THR A 504 -3.33 15.59 -36.69
N SER A 505 -4.35 16.36 -37.09
CA SER A 505 -5.47 15.82 -37.85
C SER A 505 -5.22 16.06 -39.34
N ALA A 506 -5.17 14.97 -40.11
CA ALA A 506 -5.05 15.02 -41.57
C ALA A 506 -6.39 14.64 -42.19
N THR A 507 -7.02 15.61 -42.85
CA THR A 507 -8.26 15.38 -43.60
C THR A 507 -7.91 15.31 -45.08
N THR A 508 -8.21 14.18 -45.71
CA THR A 508 -8.04 13.99 -47.16
C THR A 508 -9.38 14.20 -47.85
N SER A 509 -9.47 15.22 -48.70
CA SER A 509 -10.63 15.46 -49.56
C SER A 509 -10.24 15.27 -51.03
N ARG A 510 -11.24 15.25 -51.92
CA ARG A 510 -11.05 15.10 -53.37
C ARG A 510 -10.26 16.27 -54.00
N SER A 511 -10.03 17.38 -53.26
CA SER A 511 -9.29 18.56 -53.72
C SER A 511 -7.93 18.77 -53.02
N GLY A 512 -7.48 17.87 -52.16
CA GLY A 512 -6.17 17.97 -51.49
C GLY A 512 -6.13 17.44 -50.06
N ARG A 513 -4.92 17.40 -49.48
CA ARG A 513 -4.68 17.01 -48.08
C ARG A 513 -4.49 18.26 -47.22
N SER A 514 -5.34 18.44 -46.21
CA SER A 514 -5.18 19.48 -45.20
C SER A 514 -4.70 18.86 -43.89
N VAL A 515 -3.74 19.50 -43.23
CA VAL A 515 -3.19 19.09 -41.93
C VAL A 515 -3.44 20.21 -40.94
N ASN A 516 -4.20 19.93 -39.88
CA ASN A 516 -4.46 20.89 -38.82
C ASN A 516 -3.70 20.47 -37.54
N TYR A 517 -3.13 21.45 -36.85
CA TYR A 517 -2.43 21.27 -35.58
C TYR A 517 -3.29 21.87 -34.46
N SER A 518 -3.61 21.06 -33.46
CA SER A 518 -4.32 21.53 -32.26
C SER A 518 -3.51 21.18 -31.02
N GLU A 519 -3.34 22.17 -30.14
CA GLU A 519 -2.70 22.01 -28.84
C GLU A 519 -3.76 21.74 -27.76
N GLY A 520 -3.70 20.55 -27.15
CA GLY A 520 -4.51 20.20 -25.98
C GLY A 520 -3.68 20.23 -24.70
N HIS A 521 -4.35 20.30 -23.55
CA HIS A 521 -3.77 19.94 -22.25
C HIS A 521 -4.43 18.65 -21.78
N GLU A 522 -3.63 17.64 -21.51
CA GLU A 522 -4.11 16.36 -20.99
C GLU A 522 -3.31 15.97 -19.75
N GLU A 523 -3.98 15.36 -18.78
CA GLU A 523 -3.32 14.71 -17.63
C GLU A 523 -2.39 13.60 -18.13
N VAL A 524 -1.21 13.49 -17.52
CA VAL A 524 -0.27 12.40 -17.81
C VAL A 524 -0.88 11.06 -17.38
N LEU A 525 -1.46 11.03 -16.17
CA LEU A 525 -2.25 9.91 -15.64
C LEU A 525 -3.47 10.51 -14.96
N ASP A 526 -4.66 10.16 -15.44
CA ASP A 526 -5.90 10.60 -14.80
C ASP A 526 -6.31 9.72 -13.61
N VAL A 527 -7.37 10.10 -12.90
CA VAL A 527 -7.90 9.33 -11.77
C VAL A 527 -8.23 7.88 -12.15
N SER A 528 -8.72 7.66 -13.38
CA SER A 528 -9.06 6.33 -13.88
C SER A 528 -7.82 5.50 -14.18
N ASP A 529 -6.77 6.10 -14.75
CA ASP A 529 -5.47 5.48 -14.97
C ASP A 529 -4.83 5.06 -13.63
N LEU A 530 -4.88 5.93 -12.62
CA LEU A 530 -4.36 5.67 -11.27
C LEU A 530 -5.16 4.62 -10.51
N GLY A 531 -6.48 4.61 -10.66
CA GLY A 531 -7.36 3.57 -10.09
C GLY A 531 -7.15 2.20 -10.76
N ALA A 532 -6.78 2.20 -12.04
CA ALA A 532 -6.49 1.01 -12.84
C ALA A 532 -4.99 0.67 -12.92
N LEU A 533 -4.15 1.22 -12.03
CA LEU A 533 -2.71 1.01 -12.06
C LEU A 533 -2.36 -0.48 -12.04
N ARG A 534 -1.61 -0.92 -13.06
CA ARG A 534 -1.26 -2.34 -13.23
C ARG A 534 -0.39 -2.83 -12.07
N ARG A 535 -0.63 -4.06 -11.61
CA ARG A 535 0.26 -4.75 -10.65
C ARG A 535 1.70 -4.78 -11.17
N GLY A 536 2.67 -4.54 -10.28
CA GLY A 536 4.09 -4.41 -10.66
C GLY A 536 4.44 -3.06 -11.28
N ARG A 537 3.55 -2.07 -11.14
CA ARG A 537 3.85 -0.64 -11.38
C ARG A 537 3.52 0.15 -10.13
N VAL A 538 4.41 1.05 -9.77
CA VAL A 538 4.23 2.00 -8.67
C VAL A 538 4.65 3.37 -9.14
N ILE A 539 4.07 4.41 -8.55
CA ILE A 539 4.48 5.79 -8.81
C ILE A 539 5.23 6.27 -7.59
N VAL A 540 6.46 6.71 -7.81
CA VAL A 540 7.31 7.27 -6.77
C VAL A 540 7.34 8.79 -6.94
N PHE A 541 7.18 9.51 -5.83
CA PHE A 541 7.23 10.96 -5.71
C PHE A 541 8.40 11.35 -4.78
N PRO A 542 9.65 11.36 -5.30
CA PRO A 542 10.82 11.75 -4.53
C PRO A 542 10.89 13.28 -4.39
N SER A 543 11.38 13.76 -3.25
CA SER A 543 11.56 15.20 -3.02
C SER A 543 12.58 15.82 -3.97
N GLY A 544 12.18 16.90 -4.64
CA GLY A 544 13.04 17.63 -5.58
C GLY A 544 13.33 16.89 -6.89
N VAL A 545 12.58 15.83 -7.21
CA VAL A 545 12.66 15.07 -8.46
C VAL A 545 11.25 14.92 -9.05
N ARG A 546 11.13 14.89 -10.38
CA ARG A 546 9.82 14.67 -11.03
C ARG A 546 9.26 13.28 -10.67
N PRO A 547 7.94 13.14 -10.46
CA PRO A 547 7.33 11.83 -10.21
C PRO A 547 7.70 10.83 -11.31
N VAL A 548 7.93 9.58 -10.94
CA VAL A 548 8.46 8.55 -11.85
C VAL A 548 7.65 7.26 -11.72
N LEU A 549 7.33 6.66 -12.87
CA LEU A 549 6.75 5.33 -12.93
C LEU A 549 7.85 4.28 -12.77
N VAL A 550 7.68 3.40 -11.79
CA VAL A 550 8.70 2.46 -11.33
C VAL A 550 8.15 1.04 -11.33
N GLU A 551 9.00 0.10 -11.67
CA GLU A 551 8.80 -1.32 -11.54
C GLU A 551 9.52 -1.80 -10.27
N PRO A 552 8.78 -2.15 -9.19
CA PRO A 552 9.39 -2.66 -7.97
C PRO A 552 9.93 -4.08 -8.19
N ARG A 553 10.89 -4.50 -7.38
CA ARG A 553 11.51 -5.82 -7.48
C ARG A 553 10.93 -6.76 -6.41
N PRO A 554 10.11 -7.76 -6.79
CA PRO A 554 9.66 -8.77 -5.84
C PRO A 554 10.82 -9.64 -5.35
N TRP A 555 10.78 -10.09 -4.08
CA TRP A 555 11.82 -10.94 -3.49
C TRP A 555 12.04 -12.25 -4.29
N TYR A 556 11.03 -12.80 -4.95
CA TYR A 556 11.18 -14.02 -5.75
C TYR A 556 11.91 -13.80 -7.09
N SER A 557 12.30 -12.56 -7.39
CA SER A 557 13.13 -12.17 -8.54
C SER A 557 14.55 -11.74 -8.13
N THR A 558 14.91 -11.90 -6.86
CA THR A 558 16.24 -11.55 -6.33
C THR A 558 17.13 -12.78 -6.18
N ASP A 559 18.40 -12.55 -5.86
CA ASP A 559 19.39 -13.58 -5.54
C ASP A 559 19.10 -14.33 -4.23
N TYR A 560 18.42 -13.69 -3.28
CA TYR A 560 17.97 -14.29 -2.03
C TYR A 560 16.59 -14.98 -2.12
N ALA A 561 16.06 -15.21 -3.32
CA ALA A 561 14.75 -15.86 -3.48
C ALA A 561 14.70 -17.25 -2.82
N ASP A 562 15.74 -18.06 -2.98
CA ASP A 562 15.77 -19.44 -2.46
C ASP A 562 15.83 -19.48 -0.92
N THR A 563 16.52 -18.53 -0.28
CA THR A 563 16.57 -18.45 1.18
C THR A 563 15.22 -18.03 1.76
N VAL A 564 14.51 -17.12 1.09
CA VAL A 564 13.13 -16.76 1.46
C VAL A 564 12.19 -17.96 1.30
N ARG A 565 12.29 -18.71 0.19
CA ARG A 565 11.48 -19.93 -0.01
C ARG A 565 11.74 -20.96 1.08
N ALA A 566 13.00 -21.16 1.45
CA ALA A 566 13.37 -22.08 2.53
C ALA A 566 12.77 -21.65 3.87
N SER A 567 12.82 -20.36 4.19
CA SER A 567 12.24 -19.79 5.40
C SER A 567 10.71 -19.95 5.44
N ILE A 568 10.01 -19.62 4.35
CA ILE A 568 8.56 -19.84 4.24
C ILE A 568 8.25 -21.32 4.44
N LYS A 569 9.01 -22.23 3.82
CA LYS A 569 8.79 -23.68 3.98
C LYS A 569 9.02 -24.18 5.41
N ALA A 570 9.95 -23.58 6.15
CA ALA A 570 10.25 -23.96 7.53
C ALA A 570 9.17 -23.49 8.52
N HIS A 571 8.59 -22.32 8.28
CA HIS A 571 7.73 -21.65 9.27
C HIS A 571 6.24 -21.59 8.90
N ASP A 572 5.89 -21.67 7.61
CA ASP A 572 4.50 -21.59 7.14
C ASP A 572 3.81 -22.97 7.01
N PRO A 573 2.87 -23.33 7.90
CA PRO A 573 1.95 -24.44 7.71
C PRO A 573 1.25 -24.54 6.35
N ALA A 574 1.09 -23.44 5.62
CA ALA A 574 0.50 -23.38 4.29
C ALA A 574 1.53 -23.10 3.19
N ALA A 575 2.82 -23.38 3.43
CA ALA A 575 3.93 -23.02 2.55
C ALA A 575 3.72 -23.42 1.08
N GLU A 576 3.16 -24.60 0.79
CA GLU A 576 2.91 -25.05 -0.58
C GLU A 576 1.97 -24.10 -1.33
N VAL A 577 0.91 -23.62 -0.66
CA VAL A 577 -0.06 -22.68 -1.24
C VAL A 577 0.57 -21.30 -1.40
N THR A 578 1.23 -20.80 -0.34
CA THR A 578 1.89 -19.49 -0.35
C THR A 578 2.94 -19.40 -1.46
N LEU A 579 3.78 -20.43 -1.61
CA LEU A 579 4.81 -20.47 -2.65
C LEU A 579 4.21 -20.59 -4.05
N ALA A 580 3.14 -21.40 -4.23
CA ALA A 580 2.44 -21.50 -5.50
C ALA A 580 1.85 -20.15 -5.95
N GLU A 581 1.28 -19.35 -5.03
CA GLU A 581 0.78 -18.01 -5.35
C GLU A 581 1.88 -17.06 -5.84
N HIS A 582 3.11 -17.24 -5.36
CA HIS A 582 4.27 -16.46 -5.79
C HIS A 582 4.86 -16.96 -7.12
N ASP A 583 4.82 -18.27 -7.38
CA ASP A 583 5.34 -18.89 -8.61
C ASP A 583 4.45 -18.69 -9.83
N VAL A 584 3.14 -18.51 -9.65
CA VAL A 584 2.21 -18.21 -10.76
C VAL A 584 2.36 -16.77 -11.27
N ALA A 585 3.10 -15.92 -10.57
CA ALA A 585 3.38 -14.54 -10.97
C ALA A 585 4.73 -14.39 -11.70
N PRO A 586 4.91 -15.01 -12.88
CA PRO A 586 5.35 -14.21 -14.03
C PRO A 586 4.85 -14.74 -15.40
N ALA A 587 3.92 -14.03 -16.05
CA ALA A 587 3.65 -14.17 -17.50
C ALA A 587 3.76 -12.83 -18.26
N GLY A 588 4.52 -11.86 -17.72
CA GLY A 588 4.74 -10.55 -18.34
C GLY A 588 6.20 -10.17 -18.61
N ALA A 589 7.16 -10.94 -18.12
CA ALA A 589 8.58 -10.70 -18.37
C ALA A 589 9.00 -11.38 -19.68
N ILE A 590 8.89 -10.67 -20.79
CA ILE A 590 9.52 -11.08 -22.05
C ILE A 590 11.03 -11.16 -21.81
N GLY A 591 11.57 -12.37 -21.99
CA GLY A 591 12.92 -12.75 -21.62
C GLY A 591 14.02 -11.97 -22.33
N ALA A 592 14.98 -11.48 -21.55
CA ALA A 592 16.32 -11.23 -22.03
C ALA A 592 17.12 -12.54 -21.89
N ARG A 593 17.20 -13.32 -22.96
CA ARG A 593 18.26 -14.34 -23.07
C ARG A 593 19.59 -13.60 -23.10
N LEU A 594 20.36 -13.75 -22.01
CA LEU A 594 21.79 -13.47 -22.00
C LEU A 594 22.47 -14.43 -23.00
N GLY A 595 22.80 -13.89 -24.18
CA GLY A 595 23.70 -14.54 -25.11
C GLY A 595 25.11 -14.49 -24.55
N ARG A 596 25.67 -15.67 -24.25
CA ARG A 596 27.12 -15.86 -24.13
C ARG A 596 27.76 -15.49 -25.47
N ARG A 597 28.70 -14.54 -25.44
CA ARG A 597 30.03 -14.62 -26.06
C ARG A 597 30.91 -13.49 -25.55
#